data_AF-A0A653SBY7-F1
#
_entry.id   AF-A0A653SBY7-F1
#
_cell.length_a   1.000
_cell.length_b   1.000
_cell.length_c   1.000
_cell.angle_alpha   90.00
_cell.angle_beta   90.00
_cell.angle_gamma   90.00
#
_symmetry.space_group_name_H-M   'P 1'
#
loop_
_entity.id
_entity.type
_entity.pdbx_description
1 polymer ?
#
loop_
_entity_poly.entity_id
_entity_poly.type
_entity_poly.pdbx_seq_one_letter_code
_entity_poly.pdbx_strand_id
1 'polypeptide(L)'
;MAETQAERAGAPEAGESAPRRHPTLDSLCSRLESILWGRAAEELLVSGSTTPTGPRAVTLLPAWDWRMPAMDIGRKGRDHESGQALLMPVRLDWGGNDALVRLEGADGPERPYQWTAHSMGWTDSGEVAHLHERPPNISQRAKNSSRVTSLNAIVSDGNYSAPGIHRYTVDGLQDIVRAGRQSQWQLLFSLEPFVTATVHKAHSAVSHEIGELTGRVQSVLHETGIEQVVNAMMLGDTSMDSTDGASVSRLLEQCLRPDRFAKVDPLMYLSRNLRRDAEDHIRRAIGDPRIGPKVRRVAAHMTGATVDEIVAAYRLEHPQDKLSTARAQAALNVGSDPMARSVLIDPETNRGAR
;
A
#
# COMPACT_ATOMS: atom_id res chain seq x y z
N MET A 1 44.69 34.01 -3.27
CA MET A 1 43.62 34.26 -4.24
C MET A 1 43.48 33.00 -5.07
N ALA A 2 42.31 32.39 -4.99
CA ALA A 2 42.06 30.99 -5.29
C ALA A 2 41.73 30.77 -6.76
N GLU A 3 42.48 29.89 -7.40
CA GLU A 3 42.21 29.37 -8.74
C GLU A 3 42.38 27.85 -8.72
N THR A 4 41.32 27.17 -9.19
CA THR A 4 41.35 25.90 -9.93
C THR A 4 41.64 24.60 -9.16
N GLN A 5 40.59 24.04 -8.55
CA GLN A 5 40.39 22.58 -8.44
C GLN A 5 38.91 22.25 -8.65
N ALA A 6 38.52 22.18 -9.93
CA ALA A 6 37.25 21.62 -10.36
C ALA A 6 37.53 20.75 -11.58
N GLU A 7 38.08 19.56 -11.38
CA GLU A 7 38.14 18.51 -12.39
C GLU A 7 38.55 17.20 -11.72
N ARG A 8 37.52 16.39 -11.38
CA ARG A 8 37.55 14.92 -11.29
C ARG A 8 36.12 14.43 -11.09
N ALA A 9 35.25 14.74 -12.05
CA ALA A 9 34.11 13.86 -12.34
C ALA A 9 34.61 12.91 -13.43
N GLY A 10 35.01 11.71 -13.03
CA GLY A 10 35.30 10.65 -13.99
C GLY A 10 34.06 10.41 -14.84
N ALA A 11 34.24 10.29 -16.15
CA ALA A 11 33.20 9.82 -17.05
C ALA A 11 32.62 8.50 -16.50
N PRO A 12 31.29 8.29 -16.53
CA PRO A 12 30.71 7.03 -16.08
C PRO A 12 31.26 5.90 -16.95
N GLU A 13 31.93 4.95 -16.30
CA GLU A 13 32.41 3.73 -16.95
C GLU A 13 31.21 3.00 -17.58
N ALA A 14 31.43 2.51 -18.80
CA ALA A 14 30.47 1.71 -19.55
C ALA A 14 30.03 0.49 -18.71
N GLY A 15 28.85 0.59 -18.09
CA GLY A 15 28.29 -0.47 -17.25
C GLY A 15 27.18 -0.06 -16.27
N GLU A 16 26.85 1.23 -16.12
CA GLU A 16 25.74 1.66 -15.26
C GLU A 16 24.39 1.19 -15.82
N SER A 17 23.91 0.07 -15.28
CA SER A 17 22.52 -0.35 -15.40
C SER A 17 21.63 0.80 -14.95
N ALA A 18 20.64 1.16 -15.77
CA ALA A 18 19.68 2.20 -15.43
C ALA A 18 19.10 1.97 -14.02
N PRO A 19 18.93 3.03 -13.21
CA PRO A 19 18.51 2.89 -11.83
C PRO A 19 17.19 2.12 -11.74
N ARG A 20 17.19 1.03 -10.97
CA ARG A 20 16.08 0.08 -10.90
C ARG A 20 15.03 0.56 -9.88
N ARG A 21 13.75 0.36 -10.19
CA ARG A 21 12.65 0.57 -9.24
C ARG A 21 12.58 -0.54 -8.20
N HIS A 22 12.12 -0.20 -6.99
CA HIS A 22 11.83 -1.20 -5.98
C HIS A 22 10.70 -2.15 -6.47
N PRO A 23 10.93 -3.47 -6.62
CA PRO A 23 10.04 -4.35 -7.39
C PRO A 23 8.63 -4.48 -6.81
N THR A 24 8.51 -4.67 -5.49
CA THR A 24 7.20 -4.77 -4.83
C THR A 24 6.40 -3.47 -4.91
N LEU A 25 7.09 -2.33 -4.73
CA LEU A 25 6.48 -1.01 -4.86
C LEU A 25 6.10 -0.74 -6.31
N ASP A 26 6.91 -1.12 -7.29
CA ASP A 26 6.62 -0.93 -8.71
C ASP A 26 5.34 -1.67 -9.11
N SER A 27 5.21 -2.94 -8.71
CA SER A 27 3.98 -3.69 -8.96
C SER A 27 2.77 -3.09 -8.24
N LEU A 28 2.90 -2.69 -6.97
CA LEU A 28 1.81 -2.10 -6.19
C LEU A 28 1.35 -0.76 -6.78
N CYS A 29 2.29 0.18 -6.95
CA CYS A 29 2.02 1.54 -7.40
C CYS A 29 1.51 1.58 -8.84
N SER A 30 2.05 0.75 -9.74
CA SER A 30 1.56 0.64 -11.11
C SER A 30 0.11 0.12 -11.17
N ARG A 31 -0.26 -0.83 -10.29
CA ARG A 31 -1.65 -1.32 -10.22
C ARG A 31 -2.58 -0.26 -9.65
N LEU A 32 -2.18 0.43 -8.58
CA LEU A 32 -2.95 1.54 -8.02
C LEU A 32 -3.17 2.65 -9.05
N GLU A 33 -2.13 3.02 -9.79
CA GLU A 33 -2.20 4.02 -10.86
C GLU A 33 -3.17 3.61 -11.97
N SER A 34 -3.09 2.37 -12.45
CA SER A 34 -4.02 1.83 -13.44
C SER A 34 -5.49 1.87 -12.96
N ILE A 35 -5.73 1.57 -11.67
CA ILE A 35 -7.07 1.69 -11.08
C ILE A 35 -7.53 3.15 -11.07
N LEU A 36 -6.66 4.09 -10.69
CA LEU A 36 -6.95 5.53 -10.67
C LEU A 36 -7.31 6.04 -12.08
N TRP A 37 -6.53 5.67 -13.10
CA TRP A 37 -6.84 5.99 -14.49
C TRP A 37 -8.17 5.40 -14.94
N GLY A 38 -8.45 4.14 -14.58
CA GLY A 38 -9.73 3.49 -14.89
C GLY A 38 -10.93 4.23 -14.30
N ARG A 39 -10.84 4.69 -13.05
CA ARG A 39 -11.92 5.46 -12.38
C ARG A 39 -12.12 6.83 -13.01
N ALA A 40 -11.04 7.58 -13.22
CA ALA A 40 -11.13 8.89 -13.87
C ALA A 40 -11.69 8.78 -15.30
N ALA A 41 -11.30 7.75 -16.05
CA ALA A 41 -11.87 7.47 -17.37
C ALA A 41 -13.36 7.11 -17.31
N GLU A 42 -13.79 6.34 -16.30
CA GLU A 42 -15.20 6.00 -16.08
C GLU A 42 -16.04 7.23 -15.72
N GLU A 43 -15.52 8.12 -14.87
CA GLU A 43 -16.16 9.40 -14.53
C GLU A 43 -16.32 10.31 -15.75
N LEU A 44 -15.33 10.37 -16.64
CA LEU A 44 -15.42 11.10 -17.91
C LEU A 44 -16.51 10.52 -18.83
N LEU A 45 -16.69 9.19 -18.86
CA LEU A 45 -17.77 8.56 -19.61
C LEU A 45 -19.16 8.88 -19.01
N VAL A 46 -19.29 8.83 -17.69
CA VAL A 46 -20.57 9.07 -16.98
C VAL A 46 -21.00 10.53 -17.04
N SER A 47 -20.06 11.47 -16.93
CA SER A 47 -20.32 12.92 -16.96
C SER A 47 -20.83 13.43 -18.31
N GLY A 48 -20.93 12.56 -19.33
CA GLY A 48 -21.44 12.94 -20.64
C GLY A 48 -20.56 13.98 -21.32
N SER A 49 -19.25 14.04 -20.98
CA SER A 49 -18.25 14.73 -21.80
C SER A 49 -18.30 14.10 -23.19
N THR A 50 -19.13 14.74 -24.01
CA THR A 50 -19.71 14.22 -25.25
C THR A 50 -18.65 13.50 -26.05
N THR A 51 -18.91 12.23 -26.39
CA THR A 51 -18.21 11.49 -27.44
C THR A 51 -18.22 12.35 -28.70
N PRO A 52 -17.13 13.05 -29.04
CA PRO A 52 -17.05 13.74 -30.31
C PRO A 52 -16.75 12.67 -31.36
N THR A 53 -17.32 12.85 -32.52
CA THR A 53 -17.06 12.03 -33.69
C THR A 53 -15.63 12.30 -34.18
N GLY A 54 -14.65 11.55 -33.68
CA GLY A 54 -13.25 11.58 -34.16
C GLY A 54 -12.22 11.06 -33.15
N PRO A 55 -11.00 10.71 -33.60
CA PRO A 55 -9.91 10.28 -32.71
C PRO A 55 -9.50 11.41 -31.77
N ARG A 56 -9.50 11.16 -30.46
CA ARG A 56 -8.98 12.07 -29.43
C ARG A 56 -7.65 11.57 -28.89
N ALA A 57 -6.76 12.51 -28.58
CA ALA A 57 -5.62 12.22 -27.72
C ALA A 57 -6.12 12.15 -26.27
N VAL A 58 -5.71 11.11 -25.56
CA VAL A 58 -5.93 10.93 -24.13
C VAL A 58 -4.58 11.02 -23.44
N THR A 59 -4.50 11.94 -22.49
CA THR A 59 -3.33 12.10 -21.65
C THR A 59 -3.59 11.45 -20.29
N LEU A 60 -2.72 10.53 -19.92
CA LEU A 60 -2.66 9.89 -18.61
C LEU A 60 -1.53 10.55 -17.82
N LEU A 61 -1.89 11.23 -16.73
CA LEU A 61 -0.92 11.80 -15.80
C LEU A 61 -0.51 10.73 -14.79
N PRO A 62 0.78 10.55 -14.52
CA PRO A 62 1.25 9.56 -13.57
C PRO A 62 0.85 9.96 -12.15
N ALA A 63 0.45 8.99 -11.35
CA ALA A 63 0.20 9.19 -9.94
C ALA A 63 1.50 9.12 -9.11
N TRP A 64 2.58 8.59 -9.71
CA TRP A 64 3.88 8.40 -9.08
C TRP A 64 5.02 8.88 -9.99
N ASP A 65 5.95 9.62 -9.40
CA ASP A 65 7.28 9.81 -9.98
C ASP A 65 8.28 8.85 -9.33
N TRP A 66 9.24 8.33 -10.09
CA TRP A 66 10.19 7.34 -9.61
C TRP A 66 11.56 7.97 -9.45
N ARG A 67 11.90 8.32 -8.21
CA ARG A 67 13.12 9.07 -7.90
C ARG A 67 13.97 8.38 -6.86
N MET A 68 15.24 8.77 -6.82
CA MET A 68 16.07 8.54 -5.66
C MET A 68 15.45 9.25 -4.45
N PRO A 69 15.34 8.59 -3.28
CA PRO A 69 14.79 9.24 -2.09
C PRO A 69 15.74 10.38 -1.65
N ALA A 70 15.18 11.54 -1.33
CA ALA A 70 15.92 12.70 -0.80
C ALA A 70 16.10 12.63 0.73
N MET A 71 15.79 11.49 1.34
CA MET A 71 15.95 11.20 2.76
C MET A 71 16.45 9.77 2.94
N ASP A 72 17.06 9.49 4.09
CA ASP A 72 17.44 8.10 4.44
C ASP A 72 16.18 7.27 4.74
N ILE A 73 16.00 6.20 3.97
CA ILE A 73 14.92 5.23 4.12
C ILE A 73 15.46 3.83 4.52
N GLY A 74 16.72 3.78 4.94
CA GLY A 74 17.40 2.57 5.41
C GLY A 74 17.57 1.50 4.33
N ARG A 75 17.55 0.23 4.77
CA ARG A 75 17.74 -0.93 3.89
C ARG A 75 16.71 -1.06 2.78
N LYS A 76 15.52 -0.46 2.96
CA LYS A 76 14.44 -0.51 1.97
C LYS A 76 14.82 0.17 0.65
N GLY A 77 15.60 1.24 0.71
CA GLY A 77 16.04 1.97 -0.48
C GLY A 77 17.15 1.27 -1.25
N ARG A 78 17.48 0.01 -0.93
CA ARG A 78 18.60 -0.72 -1.51
C ARG A 78 18.16 -2.09 -2.00
N ASP A 79 18.70 -2.49 -3.15
CA ASP A 79 18.55 -3.83 -3.66
C ASP A 79 19.29 -4.83 -2.76
N HIS A 80 18.66 -5.98 -2.49
CA HIS A 80 19.18 -6.95 -1.52
C HIS A 80 20.45 -7.66 -2.03
N GLU A 81 20.56 -7.88 -3.34
CA GLU A 81 21.68 -8.61 -3.94
C GLU A 81 22.87 -7.68 -4.21
N SER A 82 22.59 -6.54 -4.84
CA SER A 82 23.63 -5.60 -5.30
C SER A 82 23.95 -4.50 -4.29
N GLY A 83 23.08 -4.23 -3.30
CA GLY A 83 23.20 -3.10 -2.38
C GLY A 83 23.01 -1.73 -3.02
N GLN A 84 22.76 -1.69 -4.34
CA GLN A 84 22.54 -0.46 -5.09
C GLN A 84 21.25 0.22 -4.68
N ALA A 85 21.24 1.54 -4.76
CA ALA A 85 20.09 2.31 -4.36
C ALA A 85 18.97 2.22 -5.41
N LEU A 86 17.74 2.08 -4.94
CA LEU A 86 16.56 1.85 -5.75
C LEU A 86 15.74 3.13 -5.91
N LEU A 87 15.09 3.27 -7.07
CA LEU A 87 14.07 4.29 -7.27
C LEU A 87 12.82 3.96 -6.44
N MET A 88 12.30 4.97 -5.79
CA MET A 88 11.14 4.91 -4.90
C MET A 88 10.00 5.76 -5.46
N PRO A 89 8.73 5.37 -5.23
CA PRO A 89 7.59 6.12 -5.71
C PRO A 89 7.39 7.38 -4.85
N VAL A 90 7.45 8.53 -5.50
CA VAL A 90 7.10 9.85 -4.98
C VAL A 90 5.69 10.16 -5.47
N ARG A 91 4.76 10.40 -4.55
CA ARG A 91 3.36 10.68 -4.89
C ARG A 91 3.26 12.02 -5.61
N LEU A 92 2.55 12.06 -6.73
CA LEU A 92 2.22 13.30 -7.43
C LEU A 92 0.78 13.71 -7.14
N ASP A 93 0.58 15.01 -6.99
CA ASP A 93 -0.73 15.65 -6.99
C ASP A 93 -0.86 16.56 -8.21
N TRP A 94 -1.95 16.36 -8.96
CA TRP A 94 -2.34 17.14 -10.15
C TRP A 94 -3.61 17.96 -9.91
N GLY A 95 -3.97 18.18 -8.64
CA GLY A 95 -5.22 18.82 -8.22
C GLY A 95 -6.36 17.84 -7.96
N GLY A 96 -6.08 16.56 -7.68
CA GLY A 96 -7.09 15.52 -7.46
C GLY A 96 -6.95 14.28 -8.35
N ASN A 97 -7.80 13.26 -8.11
CA ASN A 97 -7.78 11.99 -8.85
C ASN A 97 -8.45 12.09 -10.23
N ASP A 98 -9.51 12.87 -10.32
CA ASP A 98 -10.21 13.22 -11.57
C ASP A 98 -9.27 13.94 -12.56
N ALA A 99 -8.16 14.47 -12.05
CA ALA A 99 -7.14 15.11 -12.86
C ALA A 99 -6.26 14.16 -13.67
N LEU A 100 -6.24 12.87 -13.33
CA LEU A 100 -5.25 11.92 -13.86
C LEU A 100 -5.52 11.48 -15.30
N VAL A 101 -6.73 11.71 -15.82
CA VAL A 101 -7.08 11.42 -17.22
C VAL A 101 -7.66 12.67 -17.86
N ARG A 102 -7.10 13.07 -19.01
CA ARG A 102 -7.50 14.27 -19.74
C ARG A 102 -7.79 13.94 -21.20
N LEU A 103 -8.90 14.46 -21.71
CA LEU A 103 -9.22 14.44 -23.13
C LEU A 103 -8.62 15.71 -23.76
N GLU A 104 -7.71 15.54 -24.70
CA GLU A 104 -7.06 16.66 -25.39
C GLU A 104 -7.55 16.80 -26.83
N GLY A 105 -7.52 18.04 -27.32
CA GLY A 105 -7.60 18.33 -28.75
C GLY A 105 -6.32 17.91 -29.48
N ALA A 106 -6.33 18.00 -30.81
CA ALA A 106 -5.15 17.71 -31.62
C ALA A 106 -3.94 18.57 -31.22
N ASP A 107 -4.20 19.84 -30.87
CA ASP A 107 -3.18 20.84 -30.52
C ASP A 107 -2.58 20.68 -29.10
N GLY A 108 -2.97 19.64 -28.36
CA GLY A 108 -2.46 19.36 -27.01
C GLY A 108 -3.25 20.05 -25.90
N PRO A 109 -2.69 20.15 -24.68
CA PRO A 109 -3.39 20.75 -23.55
C PRO A 109 -3.51 22.28 -23.70
N GLU A 110 -4.70 22.83 -23.43
CA GLU A 110 -4.94 24.28 -23.47
C GLU A 110 -4.18 25.05 -22.38
N ARG A 111 -3.78 24.36 -21.30
CA ARG A 111 -3.02 24.91 -20.18
C ARG A 111 -1.96 23.91 -19.71
N PRO A 112 -0.80 24.39 -19.22
CA PRO A 112 0.20 23.53 -18.60
C PRO A 112 -0.38 22.71 -17.45
N TYR A 113 0.07 21.46 -17.32
CA TYR A 113 -0.26 20.62 -16.18
C TYR A 113 0.61 20.96 -14.99
N GLN A 114 -0.03 21.37 -13.90
CA GLN A 114 0.65 21.66 -12.63
C GLN A 114 0.75 20.38 -11.80
N TRP A 115 1.94 20.08 -11.31
CA TRP A 115 2.16 18.97 -10.39
C TRP A 115 2.85 19.42 -9.11
N THR A 116 2.54 18.74 -8.02
CA THR A 116 3.32 18.79 -6.79
C THR A 116 3.74 17.38 -6.40
N ALA A 117 5.02 17.21 -6.10
CA ALA A 117 5.56 15.97 -5.58
C ALA A 117 5.57 16.00 -4.05
N HIS A 118 5.11 14.89 -3.48
CA HIS A 118 5.04 14.68 -2.05
C HIS A 118 5.69 13.34 -1.71
N SER A 119 6.34 13.27 -0.54
CA SER A 119 6.96 12.08 0.08
C SER A 119 8.44 11.83 -0.26
N MET A 120 9.06 10.89 0.44
CA MET A 120 10.47 10.49 0.26
C MET A 120 11.48 11.65 0.34
N GLY A 121 11.16 12.69 1.12
CA GLY A 121 11.98 13.89 1.26
C GLY A 121 11.76 14.95 0.17
N TRP A 122 10.88 14.71 -0.78
CA TRP A 122 10.53 15.65 -1.86
C TRP A 122 9.30 16.50 -1.50
N THR A 123 9.40 17.79 -1.81
CA THR A 123 8.33 18.81 -1.69
C THR A 123 8.47 19.87 -2.78
N ASP A 124 8.67 19.44 -4.03
CA ASP A 124 8.81 20.31 -5.19
C ASP A 124 7.52 20.33 -6.03
N SER A 125 7.36 21.38 -6.82
CA SER A 125 6.25 21.56 -7.74
C SER A 125 6.77 22.06 -9.08
N GLY A 126 6.02 21.80 -10.13
CA GLY A 126 6.38 22.26 -11.47
C GLY A 126 5.22 22.22 -12.43
N GLU A 127 5.51 22.65 -13.65
CA GLU A 127 4.54 22.74 -14.73
C GLU A 127 5.03 21.94 -15.94
N VAL A 128 4.11 21.27 -16.64
CA VAL A 128 4.39 20.63 -17.92
C VAL A 128 3.53 21.29 -18.99
N ALA A 129 4.15 22.21 -19.74
CA ALA A 129 3.48 23.04 -20.74
C ALA A 129 3.35 22.38 -22.12
N HIS A 130 4.33 21.55 -22.52
CA HIS A 130 4.35 20.93 -23.85
C HIS A 130 4.81 19.48 -23.76
N LEU A 131 3.92 18.55 -24.10
CA LEU A 131 4.28 17.17 -24.39
C LEU A 131 4.91 17.17 -25.78
N HIS A 132 6.24 17.17 -25.88
CA HIS A 132 6.90 17.15 -27.18
C HIS A 132 6.44 15.92 -27.99
N GLU A 133 5.77 16.18 -29.10
CA GLU A 133 5.42 15.18 -30.09
C GLU A 133 6.69 14.69 -30.80
N ARG A 134 7.30 13.62 -30.28
CA ARG A 134 7.92 12.53 -31.06
C ARG A 134 8.64 11.54 -30.15
N PRO A 135 8.34 10.22 -30.22
CA PRO A 135 9.33 9.24 -29.83
C PRO A 135 10.52 9.33 -30.81
N PRO A 136 11.78 9.14 -30.37
CA PRO A 136 12.84 8.79 -31.31
C PRO A 136 12.40 7.50 -32.02
N ASN A 137 12.45 7.48 -33.36
CA ASN A 137 12.03 6.39 -34.23
C ASN A 137 12.29 4.99 -33.64
N ILE A 138 11.28 4.38 -33.02
CA ILE A 138 11.23 2.93 -32.84
C ILE A 138 10.58 2.38 -34.11
N SER A 139 11.43 1.99 -35.04
CA SER A 139 11.07 1.38 -36.31
C SER A 139 10.03 0.27 -36.14
N GLN A 140 8.87 0.46 -36.77
CA GLN A 140 8.02 -0.55 -37.40
C GLN A 140 8.29 -2.03 -37.03
N ARG A 141 7.74 -2.53 -35.93
CA ARG A 141 7.41 -3.96 -35.83
C ARG A 141 6.39 -4.29 -34.72
N ALA A 142 5.13 -3.95 -34.94
CA ALA A 142 3.99 -4.62 -34.29
C ALA A 142 2.69 -4.34 -35.06
N LYS A 143 2.60 -4.81 -36.31
CA LYS A 143 1.27 -5.07 -36.89
C LYS A 143 0.72 -6.27 -36.11
N ASN A 144 -0.36 -6.05 -35.37
CA ASN A 144 -1.06 -7.00 -34.50
C ASN A 144 -0.56 -7.06 -33.06
N SER A 145 -0.72 -5.98 -32.30
CA SER A 145 -0.94 -6.10 -30.87
C SER A 145 -1.54 -4.81 -30.31
N SER A 146 -2.70 -4.91 -29.70
CA SER A 146 -3.28 -3.95 -28.75
C SER A 146 -2.43 -3.85 -27.47
N ARG A 147 -1.12 -3.58 -27.64
CA ARG A 147 -0.12 -3.50 -26.59
C ARG A 147 0.13 -2.05 -26.22
N VAL A 148 -0.32 -1.71 -25.01
CA VAL A 148 0.14 -0.58 -24.21
C VAL A 148 1.66 -0.51 -24.30
N THR A 149 2.17 0.47 -25.03
CA THR A 149 3.61 0.73 -25.11
C THR A 149 3.92 1.74 -24.01
N SER A 150 4.42 1.24 -22.87
CA SER A 150 4.90 2.07 -21.77
C SER A 150 6.06 2.93 -22.28
N LEU A 151 5.86 4.24 -22.39
CA LEU A 151 6.93 5.21 -22.57
C LEU A 151 7.63 5.35 -21.22
N ASN A 152 8.70 4.59 -21.02
CA ASN A 152 9.60 4.78 -19.90
C ASN A 152 10.07 6.25 -19.86
N ALA A 153 10.12 6.78 -18.65
CA ALA A 153 10.50 8.14 -18.29
C ALA A 153 11.56 8.77 -19.21
N ILE A 154 11.35 10.03 -19.59
CA ILE A 154 12.43 10.88 -20.11
C ILE A 154 13.37 11.14 -18.93
N VAL A 155 14.41 10.32 -18.82
CA VAL A 155 15.57 10.62 -17.98
C VAL A 155 16.34 11.73 -18.70
N SER A 156 16.23 12.96 -18.20
CA SER A 156 17.13 14.04 -18.59
C SER A 156 18.39 13.97 -17.72
N ASP A 157 19.54 14.37 -18.27
CA ASP A 157 20.89 14.38 -17.66
C ASP A 157 21.05 15.32 -16.44
N GLY A 158 19.96 15.79 -15.84
CA GLY A 158 19.94 16.50 -14.57
C GLY A 158 18.90 15.86 -13.66
N ASN A 159 19.06 15.96 -12.34
CA ASN A 159 18.16 15.40 -11.31
C ASN A 159 16.67 15.90 -11.35
N TYR A 160 16.24 16.51 -12.45
CA TYR A 160 14.89 16.96 -12.75
C TYR A 160 14.37 16.25 -14.02
N SER A 161 13.97 14.99 -13.89
CA SER A 161 13.09 14.38 -14.90
C SER A 161 11.66 14.84 -14.64
N ALA A 162 11.01 15.43 -15.63
CA ALA A 162 9.57 15.67 -15.57
C ALA A 162 8.84 14.34 -15.31
N PRO A 163 7.71 14.35 -14.56
CA PRO A 163 6.89 13.16 -14.39
C PRO A 163 6.60 12.49 -15.74
N GLY A 164 6.67 11.16 -15.79
CA GLY A 164 6.37 10.40 -17.01
C GLY A 164 4.91 10.53 -17.43
N ILE A 165 4.57 11.59 -18.18
CA ILE A 165 3.24 11.77 -18.75
C ILE A 165 3.11 10.90 -20.00
N HIS A 166 2.01 10.16 -20.08
CA HIS A 166 1.73 9.30 -21.22
C HIS A 166 0.59 9.87 -22.06
N ARG A 167 0.84 10.08 -23.35
CA ARG A 167 -0.19 10.50 -24.32
C ARG A 167 -0.48 9.35 -25.28
N TYR A 168 -1.75 8.99 -25.40
CA TYR A 168 -2.21 7.91 -26.26
C TYR A 168 -3.30 8.42 -27.19
N THR A 169 -3.33 7.91 -28.42
CA THR A 169 -4.54 7.99 -29.23
C THR A 169 -5.37 6.75 -28.94
N VAL A 170 -6.59 6.93 -28.44
CA VAL A 170 -7.51 5.83 -28.16
C VAL A 170 -8.83 6.05 -28.89
N ASP A 171 -9.42 4.96 -29.38
CA ASP A 171 -10.74 5.00 -30.02
C ASP A 171 -11.86 5.27 -29.00
N GLY A 172 -11.58 5.00 -27.70
CA GLY A 172 -12.47 5.27 -26.59
C GLY A 172 -11.83 4.99 -25.23
N LEU A 173 -12.49 5.43 -24.16
CA LEU A 173 -11.99 5.28 -22.79
C LEU A 173 -12.25 3.88 -22.19
N GLN A 174 -13.03 3.03 -22.88
CA GLN A 174 -13.47 1.73 -22.35
C GLN A 174 -12.31 0.78 -22.05
N ASP A 175 -11.23 0.84 -22.82
CA ASP A 175 -10.05 -0.01 -22.59
C ASP A 175 -9.28 0.42 -21.34
N ILE A 176 -9.23 1.72 -21.04
CA ILE A 176 -8.63 2.25 -19.79
C ILE A 176 -9.48 1.82 -18.59
N VAL A 177 -10.82 1.94 -18.69
CA VAL A 177 -11.74 1.45 -17.65
C VAL A 177 -11.56 -0.05 -17.41
N ARG A 178 -11.47 -0.85 -18.48
CA ARG A 178 -11.25 -2.29 -18.38
C ARG A 178 -9.92 -2.63 -17.71
N ALA A 179 -8.84 -1.95 -18.11
CA ALA A 179 -7.51 -2.13 -17.53
C ALA A 179 -7.50 -1.79 -16.03
N GLY A 180 -8.16 -0.71 -15.62
CA GLY A 180 -8.27 -0.32 -14.21
C GLY A 180 -9.05 -1.35 -13.39
N ARG A 181 -10.21 -1.81 -13.89
CA ARG A 181 -10.99 -2.88 -13.23
C ARG A 181 -10.21 -4.19 -13.12
N GLN A 182 -9.49 -4.58 -14.16
CA GLN A 182 -8.61 -5.76 -14.13
C GLN A 182 -7.48 -5.58 -13.10
N SER A 183 -6.89 -4.40 -13.03
CA SER A 183 -5.80 -4.09 -12.09
C SER A 183 -6.26 -4.15 -10.63
N GLN A 184 -7.52 -3.80 -10.36
CA GLN A 184 -8.13 -3.96 -9.03
C GLN A 184 -8.15 -5.43 -8.59
N TRP A 185 -8.64 -6.32 -9.45
CA TRP A 185 -8.65 -7.76 -9.15
C TRP A 185 -7.24 -8.33 -8.99
N GLN A 186 -6.33 -7.98 -9.91
CA GLN A 186 -4.96 -8.46 -9.83
C GLN A 186 -4.25 -7.94 -8.57
N LEU A 187 -4.51 -6.70 -8.16
CA LEU A 187 -3.96 -6.15 -6.93
C LEU A 187 -4.50 -6.89 -5.71
N LEU A 188 -5.81 -7.12 -5.63
CA LEU A 188 -6.44 -7.87 -4.55
C LEU A 188 -5.77 -9.23 -4.38
N PHE A 189 -5.74 -10.06 -5.42
CA PHE A 189 -5.15 -11.40 -5.33
C PHE A 189 -3.63 -11.39 -5.12
N SER A 190 -2.91 -10.37 -5.63
CA SER A 190 -1.47 -10.25 -5.37
C SER A 190 -1.13 -10.00 -3.90
N LEU A 191 -2.08 -9.51 -3.10
CA LEU A 191 -1.89 -9.26 -1.68
C LEU A 191 -2.13 -10.51 -0.81
N GLU A 192 -2.72 -11.58 -1.34
CA GLU A 192 -3.05 -12.78 -0.57
C GLU A 192 -1.85 -13.36 0.19
N PRO A 193 -0.67 -13.60 -0.43
CA PRO A 193 0.49 -14.12 0.31
C PRO A 193 0.96 -13.17 1.41
N PHE A 194 0.83 -11.86 1.18
CA PHE A 194 1.20 -10.82 2.14
C PHE A 194 0.25 -10.77 3.33
N VAL A 195 -1.05 -10.95 3.08
CA VAL A 195 -2.09 -11.04 4.11
C VAL A 195 -1.89 -12.30 4.94
N THR A 196 -1.72 -13.46 4.31
CA THR A 196 -1.45 -14.73 4.99
C THR A 196 -0.25 -14.62 5.92
N ALA A 197 0.90 -14.15 5.42
CA ALA A 197 2.09 -13.95 6.25
C ALA A 197 1.86 -12.95 7.40
N THR A 198 1.07 -11.91 7.17
CA THR A 198 0.72 -10.92 8.19
C THR A 198 -0.19 -11.51 9.27
N VAL A 199 -1.16 -12.35 8.90
CA VAL A 199 -2.04 -13.05 9.83
C VAL A 199 -1.26 -14.02 10.70
N HIS A 200 -0.33 -14.81 10.14
CA HIS A 200 0.53 -15.69 10.96
C HIS A 200 1.39 -14.89 11.97
N LYS A 201 1.96 -13.75 11.54
CA LYS A 201 2.72 -12.86 12.44
C LYS A 201 1.84 -12.27 13.54
N ALA A 202 0.63 -11.83 13.21
CA ALA A 202 -0.33 -11.32 14.17
C ALA A 202 -0.79 -12.41 15.15
N HIS A 203 -1.06 -13.62 14.65
CA HIS A 203 -1.45 -14.77 15.47
C HIS A 203 -0.35 -15.14 16.46
N SER A 204 0.90 -15.24 16.02
CA SER A 204 2.02 -15.50 16.91
C SER A 204 2.16 -14.41 17.99
N ALA A 205 1.99 -13.13 17.63
CA ALA A 205 2.04 -12.03 18.58
C ALA A 205 0.92 -12.10 19.63
N VAL A 206 -0.32 -12.39 19.21
CA VAL A 206 -1.48 -12.54 20.10
C VAL A 206 -1.33 -13.77 21.00
N SER A 207 -0.85 -14.89 20.46
CA SER A 207 -0.52 -16.10 21.22
C SER A 207 0.52 -15.86 22.29
N HIS A 208 1.59 -15.10 21.99
CA HIS A 208 2.61 -14.77 22.96
C HIS A 208 2.06 -13.88 24.08
N GLU A 209 1.31 -12.84 23.73
CA GLU A 209 0.68 -11.93 24.69
C GLU A 209 -0.26 -12.67 25.67
N ILE A 210 -1.11 -13.58 25.16
CA ILE A 210 -2.01 -14.37 26.01
C ILE A 210 -1.22 -15.42 26.82
N GLY A 211 -0.17 -15.99 26.23
CA GLY A 211 0.71 -16.94 26.87
C GLY A 211 1.49 -16.36 28.06
N GLU A 212 1.90 -15.08 27.98
CA GLU A 212 2.58 -14.37 29.08
C GLU A 212 1.73 -14.33 30.35
N LEU A 213 0.41 -14.18 30.23
CA LEU A 213 -0.50 -14.16 31.38
C LEU A 213 -0.68 -15.56 31.98
N THR A 214 -0.79 -16.59 31.14
CA THR A 214 -1.07 -17.98 31.57
C THR A 214 0.19 -18.77 31.91
N GLY A 215 1.37 -18.22 31.63
CA GLY A 215 2.67 -18.89 31.77
C GLY A 215 2.92 -19.99 30.74
N ARG A 216 2.06 -20.11 29.70
CA ARG A 216 2.17 -21.12 28.64
C ARG A 216 1.81 -20.52 27.29
N VAL A 217 2.79 -20.39 26.41
CA VAL A 217 2.56 -19.94 25.03
C VAL A 217 1.93 -21.09 24.24
N GLN A 218 0.69 -20.89 23.78
CA GLN A 218 -0.06 -21.84 22.97
C GLN A 218 -0.71 -21.13 21.78
N SER A 219 -1.01 -21.90 20.73
CA SER A 219 -1.76 -21.40 19.59
C SER A 219 -3.16 -20.96 20.01
N VAL A 220 -3.55 -19.74 19.67
CA VAL A 220 -4.90 -19.23 20.02
C VAL A 220 -5.97 -19.66 19.01
N LEU A 221 -5.55 -19.94 17.78
CA LEU A 221 -6.38 -20.44 16.68
C LEU A 221 -5.72 -21.67 16.04
N HIS A 222 -6.53 -22.60 15.56
CA HIS A 222 -6.08 -23.71 14.72
C HIS A 222 -5.83 -23.20 13.28
N GLU A 223 -5.16 -23.99 12.43
CA GLU A 223 -4.87 -23.64 11.03
C GLU A 223 -6.13 -23.23 10.25
N THR A 224 -7.21 -23.98 10.41
CA THR A 224 -8.52 -23.67 9.82
C THR A 224 -9.07 -22.32 10.30
N GLY A 225 -8.81 -21.93 11.54
CA GLY A 225 -9.17 -20.61 12.07
C GLY A 225 -8.32 -19.49 11.48
N ILE A 226 -7.03 -19.76 11.22
CA ILE A 226 -6.13 -18.83 10.53
C ILE A 226 -6.62 -18.60 9.09
N GLU A 227 -6.95 -19.67 8.36
CA GLU A 227 -7.51 -19.59 7.01
C GLU A 227 -8.83 -18.80 6.98
N GLN A 228 -9.71 -19.03 7.97
CA GLN A 228 -10.95 -18.26 8.11
C GLN A 228 -10.69 -16.77 8.31
N VAL A 229 -9.68 -16.39 9.11
CA VAL A 229 -9.28 -14.98 9.28
C VAL A 229 -8.75 -14.39 7.98
N VAL A 230 -7.90 -15.13 7.24
CA VAL A 230 -7.40 -14.68 5.93
C VAL A 230 -8.56 -14.45 4.97
N ASN A 231 -9.49 -15.40 4.86
CA ASN A 231 -10.67 -15.30 4.01
C ASN A 231 -11.55 -14.11 4.40
N ALA A 232 -11.81 -13.91 5.69
CA ALA A 232 -12.58 -12.77 6.19
C ALA A 232 -11.92 -11.42 5.89
N MET A 233 -10.58 -11.34 5.95
CA MET A 233 -9.84 -10.13 5.60
C MET A 233 -9.89 -9.85 4.09
N MET A 234 -9.74 -10.88 3.26
CA MET A 234 -9.66 -10.79 1.80
C MET A 234 -11.02 -10.56 1.14
N LEU A 235 -12.03 -11.32 1.54
CA LEU A 235 -13.33 -11.41 0.88
C LEU A 235 -14.48 -10.86 1.72
N GLY A 236 -14.26 -10.64 3.02
CA GLY A 236 -15.29 -10.24 3.97
C GLY A 236 -15.90 -11.44 4.69
N ASP A 237 -16.69 -11.16 5.72
CA ASP A 237 -17.42 -12.20 6.45
C ASP A 237 -18.74 -12.49 5.73
N THR A 238 -18.94 -13.71 5.26
CA THR A 238 -20.21 -14.14 4.64
C THR A 238 -21.26 -14.57 5.68
N SER A 239 -20.85 -14.74 6.93
CA SER A 239 -21.68 -15.31 8.00
C SER A 239 -22.41 -14.26 8.85
N MET A 240 -22.02 -12.99 8.72
CA MET A 240 -22.68 -11.88 9.39
C MET A 240 -23.24 -10.91 8.35
N ASP A 241 -24.44 -10.38 8.61
CA ASP A 241 -25.02 -9.19 7.94
C ASP A 241 -24.19 -7.92 8.23
N SER A 242 -22.86 -8.04 8.26
CA SER A 242 -21.97 -6.91 8.43
C SER A 242 -21.94 -6.13 7.13
N THR A 243 -22.46 -4.91 7.19
CA THR A 243 -22.26 -3.89 6.15
C THR A 243 -20.79 -3.48 5.99
N ASP A 244 -19.91 -3.96 6.87
CA ASP A 244 -18.47 -3.75 6.79
C ASP A 244 -17.84 -4.67 5.73
N GLY A 245 -17.48 -4.07 4.60
CA GLY A 245 -16.75 -4.76 3.53
C GLY A 245 -15.37 -5.30 3.98
N ALA A 246 -14.83 -6.21 3.16
CA ALA A 246 -13.53 -6.85 3.37
C ALA A 246 -12.42 -5.85 3.74
N SER A 247 -11.58 -6.21 4.71
CA SER A 247 -10.56 -5.31 5.27
C SER A 247 -9.54 -4.88 4.22
N VAL A 248 -9.15 -5.81 3.35
CA VAL A 248 -8.22 -5.54 2.25
C VAL A 248 -8.86 -4.61 1.22
N SER A 249 -10.11 -4.85 0.80
CA SER A 249 -10.82 -3.98 -0.12
C SER A 249 -10.95 -2.56 0.43
N ARG A 250 -11.33 -2.41 1.71
CA ARG A 250 -11.40 -1.10 2.39
C ARG A 250 -10.04 -0.40 2.42
N LEU A 251 -8.97 -1.15 2.68
CA LEU A 251 -7.61 -0.62 2.69
C LEU A 251 -7.17 -0.17 1.29
N LEU A 252 -7.48 -0.94 0.25
CA LEU A 252 -7.21 -0.56 -1.14
C LEU A 252 -7.96 0.72 -1.53
N GLU A 253 -9.24 0.85 -1.14
CA GLU A 253 -9.99 2.10 -1.34
C GLU A 253 -9.32 3.29 -0.65
N GLN A 254 -8.78 3.10 0.55
CA GLN A 254 -8.00 4.15 1.19
C GLN A 254 -6.75 4.49 0.37
N CYS A 255 -6.02 3.50 -0.14
CA CYS A 255 -4.80 3.71 -0.95
C CYS A 255 -5.06 4.49 -2.24
N LEU A 256 -6.28 4.49 -2.76
CA LEU A 256 -6.67 5.22 -3.97
C LEU A 256 -7.00 6.70 -3.69
N ARG A 257 -7.07 7.15 -2.44
CA ARG A 257 -7.35 8.56 -2.15
C ARG A 257 -6.15 9.46 -2.47
N PRO A 258 -6.38 10.69 -2.97
CA PRO A 258 -5.32 11.59 -3.42
C PRO A 258 -4.40 12.04 -2.28
N ASP A 259 -4.94 12.17 -1.06
CA ASP A 259 -4.21 12.60 0.14
C ASP A 259 -3.32 11.52 0.77
N ARG A 260 -3.40 10.27 0.27
CA ARG A 260 -2.58 9.18 0.81
C ARG A 260 -1.17 9.19 0.27
N PHE A 261 -0.29 8.60 1.07
CA PHE A 261 1.13 8.43 0.80
C PHE A 261 1.97 9.70 0.71
N ALA A 262 1.38 10.89 0.87
CA ALA A 262 2.13 12.15 0.95
C ALA A 262 3.20 12.16 2.07
N LYS A 263 2.96 11.41 3.16
CA LYS A 263 3.85 11.36 4.34
C LYS A 263 4.29 9.95 4.73
N VAL A 264 3.76 8.92 4.07
CA VAL A 264 3.94 7.53 4.50
C VAL A 264 4.20 6.67 3.29
N ASP A 265 5.24 5.85 3.38
CA ASP A 265 5.56 4.85 2.39
C ASP A 265 4.39 3.85 2.15
N PRO A 266 4.06 3.49 0.89
CA PRO A 266 2.95 2.58 0.59
C PRO A 266 3.03 1.21 1.27
N LEU A 267 4.20 0.56 1.29
CA LEU A 267 4.33 -0.76 1.93
C LEU A 267 4.21 -0.67 3.45
N MET A 268 4.80 0.35 4.06
CA MET A 268 4.65 0.59 5.50
C MET A 268 3.18 0.83 5.87
N TYR A 269 2.47 1.61 5.07
CA TYR A 269 1.04 1.87 5.27
C TYR A 269 0.22 0.58 5.17
N LEU A 270 0.44 -0.25 4.14
CA LEU A 270 -0.23 -1.55 4.00
C LEU A 270 0.10 -2.47 5.17
N SER A 271 1.38 -2.67 5.48
CA SER A 271 1.85 -3.56 6.55
C SER A 271 1.21 -3.22 7.89
N ARG A 272 1.19 -1.93 8.24
CA ARG A 272 0.65 -1.45 9.52
C ARG A 272 -0.86 -1.67 9.63
N ASN A 273 -1.60 -1.34 8.57
CA ASN A 273 -3.06 -1.50 8.59
C ASN A 273 -3.47 -2.96 8.54
N LEU A 274 -2.84 -3.79 7.69
CA LEU A 274 -3.13 -5.22 7.62
C LEU A 274 -2.81 -5.92 8.94
N ARG A 275 -1.69 -5.60 9.59
CA ARG A 275 -1.35 -6.17 10.89
C ARG A 275 -2.40 -5.82 11.94
N ARG A 276 -2.77 -4.54 12.04
CA ARG A 276 -3.81 -4.09 12.99
C ARG A 276 -5.12 -4.85 12.76
N ASP A 277 -5.56 -4.91 11.50
CA ASP A 277 -6.84 -5.52 11.16
C ASP A 277 -6.79 -7.06 11.37
N ALA A 278 -5.65 -7.70 11.11
CA ALA A 278 -5.41 -9.13 11.41
C ALA A 278 -5.48 -9.42 12.92
N GLU A 279 -4.80 -8.62 13.75
CA GLU A 279 -4.88 -8.74 15.21
C GLU A 279 -6.33 -8.57 15.69
N ASP A 280 -7.07 -7.60 15.14
CA ASP A 280 -8.48 -7.37 15.47
C ASP A 280 -9.38 -8.54 15.06
N HIS A 281 -9.14 -9.20 13.91
CA HIS A 281 -9.90 -10.38 13.48
C HIS A 281 -9.59 -11.61 14.34
N ILE A 282 -8.31 -11.87 14.64
CA ILE A 282 -7.90 -12.98 15.51
C ILE A 282 -8.53 -12.83 16.89
N ARG A 283 -8.48 -11.62 17.46
CA ARG A 283 -9.07 -11.31 18.77
C ARG A 283 -10.58 -11.53 18.77
N ARG A 284 -11.28 -11.07 17.73
CA ARG A 284 -12.72 -11.33 17.58
C ARG A 284 -13.03 -12.82 17.50
N ALA A 285 -12.24 -13.60 16.76
CA ALA A 285 -12.42 -15.04 16.62
C ALA A 285 -12.32 -15.80 17.95
N ILE A 286 -11.44 -15.37 18.86
CA ILE A 286 -11.28 -15.98 20.20
C ILE A 286 -12.13 -15.32 21.29
N GLY A 287 -12.99 -14.35 20.93
CA GLY A 287 -13.80 -13.60 21.90
C GLY A 287 -13.01 -12.62 22.78
N ASP A 288 -11.79 -12.25 22.40
CA ASP A 288 -10.99 -11.24 23.10
C ASP A 288 -11.56 -9.83 22.85
N PRO A 289 -12.00 -9.10 23.90
CA PRO A 289 -12.42 -7.72 23.72
C PRO A 289 -11.23 -6.85 23.29
N ARG A 290 -11.49 -5.81 22.49
CA ARG A 290 -10.45 -4.86 21.99
C ARG A 290 -9.56 -4.24 23.08
N ILE A 291 -10.08 -4.10 24.29
CA ILE A 291 -9.39 -3.57 25.47
C ILE A 291 -8.52 -4.62 26.19
N GLY A 292 -8.63 -5.89 25.81
CA GLY A 292 -8.01 -7.04 26.46
C GLY A 292 -6.51 -6.89 26.70
N PRO A 293 -5.71 -6.44 25.71
CA PRO A 293 -4.27 -6.24 25.90
C PRO A 293 -3.92 -5.30 27.05
N LYS A 294 -4.69 -4.22 27.22
CA LYS A 294 -4.47 -3.26 28.29
C LYS A 294 -4.85 -3.86 29.65
N VAL A 295 -5.99 -4.56 29.72
CA VAL A 295 -6.44 -5.24 30.94
C VAL A 295 -5.42 -6.28 31.40
N ARG A 296 -4.91 -7.10 30.48
CA ARG A 296 -3.87 -8.10 30.78
C ARG A 296 -2.56 -7.47 31.22
N ARG A 297 -2.18 -6.31 30.65
CA ARG A 297 -1.00 -5.55 31.10
C ARG A 297 -1.14 -5.09 32.55
N VAL A 298 -2.30 -4.58 32.96
CA VAL A 298 -2.55 -4.19 34.35
C VAL A 298 -2.50 -5.43 35.25
N ALA A 299 -3.17 -6.52 34.86
CA ALA A 299 -3.18 -7.78 35.62
C ALA A 299 -1.78 -8.39 35.81
N ALA A 300 -0.90 -8.28 34.82
CA ALA A 300 0.48 -8.75 34.90
C ALA A 300 1.29 -8.06 36.02
N HIS A 301 0.96 -6.81 36.37
CA HIS A 301 1.58 -6.08 37.48
C HIS A 301 0.89 -6.34 38.83
N MET A 302 -0.22 -7.07 38.86
CA MET A 302 -1.07 -7.30 40.02
C MET A 302 -1.30 -8.80 40.26
N THR A 303 -0.22 -9.56 40.41
CA THR A 303 -0.30 -11.02 40.58
C THR A 303 -1.14 -11.40 41.81
N GLY A 304 -2.17 -12.22 41.60
CA GLY A 304 -3.08 -12.66 42.67
C GLY A 304 -4.23 -11.71 42.98
N ALA A 305 -4.32 -10.55 42.31
CA ALA A 305 -5.44 -9.64 42.47
C ALA A 305 -6.74 -10.25 41.91
N THR A 306 -7.84 -9.91 42.54
CA THR A 306 -9.20 -10.20 42.08
C THR A 306 -9.54 -9.35 40.84
N VAL A 307 -10.55 -9.79 40.09
CA VAL A 307 -10.99 -9.10 38.87
C VAL A 307 -11.47 -7.69 39.18
N ASP A 308 -12.13 -7.48 40.31
CA ASP A 308 -12.61 -6.16 40.72
C ASP A 308 -11.46 -5.21 41.09
N GLU A 309 -10.39 -5.71 41.73
CA GLU A 309 -9.18 -4.93 41.99
C GLU A 309 -8.47 -4.53 40.70
N ILE A 310 -8.39 -5.44 39.71
CA ILE A 310 -7.83 -5.14 38.39
C ILE A 310 -8.68 -4.08 37.67
N VAL A 311 -10.01 -4.18 37.71
CA VAL A 311 -10.92 -3.20 37.10
C VAL A 311 -10.76 -1.83 37.76
N ALA A 312 -10.65 -1.79 39.09
CA ALA A 312 -10.44 -0.55 39.83
C ALA A 312 -9.11 0.12 39.45
N ALA A 313 -8.03 -0.66 39.42
CA ALA A 313 -6.72 -0.16 38.99
C ALA A 313 -6.73 0.33 37.54
N TYR A 314 -7.37 -0.43 36.63
CA TYR A 314 -7.51 -0.05 35.23
C TYR A 314 -8.25 1.28 35.06
N ARG A 315 -9.37 1.49 35.77
CA ARG A 315 -10.15 2.73 35.68
C ARG A 315 -9.39 3.93 36.23
N LEU A 316 -8.47 3.71 37.17
CA LEU A 316 -7.60 4.75 37.70
C LEU A 316 -6.53 5.17 36.66
N GLU A 317 -5.95 4.22 35.94
CA GLU A 317 -4.99 4.49 34.86
C GLU A 317 -5.65 5.01 33.56
N HIS A 318 -6.88 4.56 33.27
CA HIS A 318 -7.62 4.84 32.04
C HIS A 318 -9.07 5.28 32.32
N PRO A 319 -9.29 6.47 32.88
CA PRO A 319 -10.63 6.92 33.34
C PRO A 319 -11.65 7.11 32.21
N GLN A 320 -11.19 7.31 30.97
CA GLN A 320 -12.06 7.46 29.80
C GLN A 320 -12.58 6.11 29.28
N ASP A 321 -11.88 5.01 29.60
CA ASP A 321 -12.23 3.68 29.13
C ASP A 321 -13.29 3.08 30.07
N LYS A 322 -14.54 2.97 29.60
CA LYS A 322 -15.63 2.32 30.36
C LYS A 322 -15.44 0.79 30.37
N LEU A 323 -14.63 0.30 31.31
CA LEU A 323 -14.42 -1.14 31.55
C LEU A 323 -15.50 -1.71 32.48
N SER A 324 -16.23 -2.74 32.04
CA SER A 324 -17.12 -3.53 32.91
C SER A 324 -16.41 -4.78 33.43
N THR A 325 -16.83 -5.29 34.59
CA THR A 325 -16.30 -6.54 35.17
C THR A 325 -16.44 -7.71 34.20
N ALA A 326 -17.56 -7.82 33.49
CA ALA A 326 -17.77 -8.86 32.46
C ALA A 326 -16.74 -8.79 31.32
N ARG A 327 -16.40 -7.58 30.84
CA ARG A 327 -15.39 -7.41 29.79
C ARG A 327 -13.97 -7.67 30.31
N ALA A 328 -13.69 -7.32 31.56
CA ALA A 328 -12.43 -7.67 32.21
C ALA A 328 -12.29 -9.18 32.36
N GLN A 329 -13.35 -9.86 32.82
CA GLN A 329 -13.41 -11.31 32.93
C GLN A 329 -13.17 -11.99 31.57
N ALA A 330 -13.81 -11.51 30.50
CA ALA A 330 -13.61 -12.00 29.15
C ALA A 330 -12.16 -11.82 28.68
N ALA A 331 -11.54 -10.67 28.96
CA ALA A 331 -10.14 -10.41 28.62
C ALA A 331 -9.15 -11.32 29.37
N LEU A 332 -9.41 -11.63 30.65
CA LEU A 332 -8.51 -12.43 31.49
C LEU A 332 -8.67 -13.92 31.27
N ASN A 333 -9.87 -14.39 30.91
CA ASN A 333 -10.16 -15.80 30.62
C ASN A 333 -10.07 -16.15 29.15
N VAL A 334 -9.60 -15.24 28.31
CA VAL A 334 -9.45 -15.54 26.89
C VAL A 334 -8.45 -16.68 26.74
N GLY A 335 -8.83 -17.69 25.99
CA GLY A 335 -8.04 -18.89 25.80
C GLY A 335 -8.06 -19.34 24.35
N SER A 336 -7.23 -20.33 24.07
CA SER A 336 -7.19 -20.96 22.76
C SER A 336 -8.55 -21.55 22.37
N ASP A 337 -8.88 -21.41 21.09
CA ASP A 337 -9.90 -22.22 20.42
C ASP A 337 -9.74 -23.69 20.87
N PRO A 338 -10.83 -24.40 21.24
CA PRO A 338 -10.80 -25.82 21.59
C PRO A 338 -9.95 -26.67 20.64
N MET A 339 -9.96 -26.39 19.33
CA MET A 339 -9.19 -27.13 18.33
C MET A 339 -7.70 -26.76 18.29
N ALA A 340 -7.31 -25.62 18.85
CA ALA A 340 -5.92 -25.15 18.88
C ALA A 340 -5.11 -25.75 20.05
N ARG A 341 -5.78 -26.29 21.06
CA ARG A 341 -5.15 -26.81 22.30
C ARG A 341 -4.26 -28.05 22.10
N SER A 342 -4.32 -28.68 20.93
CA SER A 342 -3.53 -29.88 20.60
C SER A 342 -2.18 -29.57 19.93
N VAL A 343 -1.91 -28.32 19.54
CA VAL A 343 -0.71 -27.94 18.78
C VAL A 343 0.22 -27.08 19.63
N LEU A 344 1.40 -27.62 19.97
CA LEU A 344 2.49 -26.84 20.54
C LEU A 344 3.12 -25.98 19.44
N ILE A 345 3.26 -24.67 19.67
CA ILE A 345 3.99 -23.80 18.75
C ILE A 345 5.48 -24.10 18.90
N ASP A 346 6.11 -24.55 17.82
CA ASP A 346 7.57 -24.58 17.71
C ASP A 346 8.08 -23.13 17.54
N PRO A 347 8.94 -22.61 18.44
CA PRO A 347 9.49 -21.26 18.32
C PRO A 347 10.43 -21.08 17.12
N GLU A 348 10.90 -22.15 16.47
CA GLU A 348 11.85 -22.06 15.35
C GLU A 348 11.19 -21.74 13.99
N THR A 349 9.92 -22.07 13.79
CA THR A 349 9.20 -21.87 12.51
C THR A 349 9.02 -20.39 12.14
N ASN A 350 9.25 -19.45 13.07
CA ASN A 350 9.09 -18.01 12.86
C ASN A 350 10.40 -17.23 12.62
N ARG A 351 11.57 -17.88 12.60
CA ARG A 351 12.86 -17.19 12.33
C ARG A 351 13.15 -16.96 10.85
N GLY A 352 12.42 -17.59 9.93
CA GLY A 352 12.71 -17.59 8.49
C GLY A 352 12.27 -16.37 7.66
N ALA A 353 11.69 -15.33 8.27
CA ALA A 353 11.18 -14.16 7.53
C ALA A 353 11.62 -12.82 8.14
N ARG A 354 12.93 -12.71 8.45
CA ARG A 354 13.58 -11.45 8.84
C ARG A 354 14.25 -10.77 7.67
#